data_AF-A0A7T0DTN8-F1
#
_entry.id   AF-A0A7T0DTN8-F1
#
_cell.length_a   1.000
_cell.length_b   1.000
_cell.length_c   1.000
_cell.angle_alpha   90.00
_cell.angle_beta   90.00
_cell.angle_gamma   90.00
#
_symmetry.space_group_name_H-M   'P 1'
#
loop_
_entity.id
_entity.type
_entity.pdbx_description
1 polymer ?
#
loop_
_entity_poly.entity_id
_entity_poly.type
_entity_poly.pdbx_seq_one_letter_code
_entity_poly.pdbx_strand_id
1 'polypeptide(L)'
;MSNSQAEMPKYQCHKKVWALKIQQVYSVGSQNFIVPADYGYDDFPVSQQYIDKHKPQAGGYYVQYEDGYESFSPADVFESGYSRI
;
A
#
# COMPACT_ATOMS: atom_id res chain seq x y z
N MET A 1 8.70 -10.75 19.87
CA MET A 1 8.43 -11.91 19.00
C MET A 1 7.10 -11.67 18.32
N SER A 2 7.12 -11.41 17.02
CA SER A 2 5.98 -11.60 16.11
C SER A 2 6.44 -11.31 14.67
N ASN A 3 7.41 -12.10 14.17
CA ASN A 3 7.73 -12.11 12.74
C ASN A 3 6.76 -13.06 12.05
N SER A 4 5.59 -12.55 11.69
CA SER A 4 4.77 -13.11 10.62
C SER A 4 3.95 -11.96 10.07
N GLN A 5 4.61 -11.04 9.37
CA GLN A 5 3.92 -10.11 8.49
C GLN A 5 3.22 -10.99 7.44
N ALA A 6 1.88 -11.01 7.48
CA ALA A 6 1.11 -11.73 6.48
C ALA A 6 1.50 -11.23 5.09
N GLU A 7 1.48 -12.10 4.08
CA GLU A 7 1.65 -11.64 2.70
C GLU A 7 0.51 -10.67 2.37
N MET A 8 0.83 -9.52 1.78
CA MET A 8 -0.19 -8.55 1.35
C MET A 8 -1.25 -9.22 0.46
N PRO A 9 -2.51 -8.77 0.50
CA PRO A 9 -3.54 -9.33 -0.36
C PRO A 9 -3.21 -9.10 -1.85
N LYS A 10 -3.42 -10.13 -2.65
CA LYS A 10 -3.21 -10.08 -4.10
C LYS A 10 -4.49 -9.63 -4.80
N TYR A 11 -4.30 -8.85 -5.85
CA TYR A 11 -5.35 -8.34 -6.72
C TYR A 11 -4.94 -8.53 -8.17
N GLN A 12 -5.92 -8.69 -9.04
CA GLN A 12 -5.70 -8.90 -10.46
C GLN A 12 -6.62 -8.02 -11.32
N CYS A 13 -6.02 -7.39 -12.31
CA CYS A 13 -6.67 -6.91 -13.52
C CYS A 13 -6.00 -7.61 -14.73
N HIS A 14 -5.29 -6.86 -15.58
CA HIS A 14 -4.33 -7.41 -16.56
C HIS A 14 -3.04 -7.93 -15.92
N LYS A 15 -2.59 -7.29 -14.83
CA LYS A 15 -1.41 -7.71 -14.04
C LYS A 15 -1.85 -8.13 -12.64
N LYS A 16 -1.02 -8.92 -11.97
CA LYS A 16 -1.15 -9.20 -10.54
C LYS A 16 -0.37 -8.15 -9.74
N VAL A 17 -0.97 -7.70 -8.65
CA VAL A 17 -0.39 -6.74 -7.72
C VAL A 17 -0.71 -7.15 -6.29
N TRP A 18 0.09 -6.67 -5.35
CA TRP A 18 -0.20 -6.70 -3.92
C TRP A 18 -0.66 -5.31 -3.52
N ALA A 19 -1.73 -5.21 -2.72
CA ALA A 19 -2.19 -3.90 -2.29
C ALA A 19 -2.72 -3.89 -0.85
N LEU A 20 -2.46 -2.79 -0.15
CA LEU A 20 -3.02 -2.52 1.18
C LEU A 20 -3.77 -1.20 1.13
N LYS A 21 -4.99 -1.18 1.69
CA LYS A 21 -5.73 0.05 1.89
C LYS A 21 -5.04 0.88 2.98
N ILE A 22 -4.86 2.16 2.73
CA ILE A 22 -4.14 3.09 3.61
C ILE A 22 -5.14 3.65 4.61
N GLN A 23 -4.93 3.41 5.91
CA GLN A 23 -5.66 4.10 6.96
C GLN A 23 -5.08 5.49 7.23
N GLN A 24 -3.76 5.60 7.27
CA GLN A 24 -3.06 6.85 7.59
C GLN A 24 -1.66 6.88 6.97
N VAL A 25 -1.17 8.08 6.70
CA VAL A 25 0.23 8.35 6.35
C VAL A 25 0.77 9.32 7.40
N TYR A 26 1.95 9.04 7.95
CA TYR A 26 2.59 9.92 8.93
C TYR A 26 4.11 9.89 8.81
N SER A 27 4.79 10.85 9.45
CA SER A 27 6.25 10.96 9.43
C SER A 27 6.80 11.01 10.85
N VAL A 28 7.94 10.37 11.07
CA VAL A 28 8.73 10.43 12.31
C VAL A 28 10.15 10.82 11.93
N GLY A 29 10.53 12.06 12.25
CA GLY A 29 11.80 12.62 11.77
C GLY A 29 11.81 12.69 10.24
N SER A 30 12.79 12.04 9.61
CA SER A 30 12.92 11.96 8.15
C SER A 30 12.31 10.70 7.52
N GLN A 31 11.67 9.84 8.31
CA GLN A 31 11.08 8.58 7.84
C GLN A 31 9.57 8.73 7.71
N ASN A 32 9.01 8.23 6.60
CA ASN A 32 7.58 8.23 6.32
C ASN A 32 7.02 6.83 6.47
N PHE A 33 5.78 6.73 6.94
CA PHE A 33 5.11 5.46 7.21
C PHE A 33 3.70 5.44 6.64
N ILE A 34 3.27 4.25 6.24
CA ILE A 34 1.90 3.91 5.90
C ILE A 34 1.34 3.00 6.99
N VAL A 35 0.17 3.36 7.50
CA VAL A 35 -0.67 2.53 8.38
C VAL A 35 -1.68 1.77 7.51
N PRO A 36 -1.62 0.44 7.42
CA PRO A 36 -2.63 -0.36 6.74
C PRO A 36 -3.97 -0.32 7.46
N ALA A 37 -5.07 -0.33 6.71
CA ALA A 37 -6.43 -0.40 7.28
C ALA A 37 -6.85 -1.84 7.64
N ASP A 38 -6.23 -2.85 7.03
CA ASP A 38 -6.49 -4.25 7.31
C ASP A 38 -5.73 -4.69 8.56
N TYR A 39 -6.38 -5.47 9.44
CA TYR A 39 -5.73 -6.07 10.60
C TYR A 39 -4.65 -7.09 10.20
N GLY A 40 -3.62 -7.21 11.02
CA GLY A 40 -2.54 -8.19 10.82
C GLY A 40 -1.33 -7.66 10.06
N TYR A 41 -1.31 -6.36 9.74
CA TYR A 41 -0.16 -5.66 9.17
C TYR A 41 0.30 -4.56 10.13
N ASP A 42 1.60 -4.51 10.38
CA ASP A 42 2.24 -3.39 11.06
C ASP A 42 2.44 -2.21 10.11
N ASP A 43 2.57 -1.01 10.67
CA ASP A 43 2.98 0.18 9.95
C ASP A 43 4.33 -0.05 9.26
N PHE A 44 4.43 0.31 8.00
CA PHE A 44 5.64 0.07 7.22
C PHE A 44 6.22 1.37 6.65
N PRO A 45 7.56 1.49 6.61
CA PRO A 45 8.20 2.67 6.09
C PRO A 45 8.10 2.73 4.56
N VAL A 46 7.98 3.95 4.03
CA VAL A 46 8.07 4.26 2.60
C VAL A 46 9.12 5.33 2.35
N SER A 47 9.72 5.32 1.16
CA SER A 47 10.75 6.28 0.80
C SER A 47 10.17 7.70 0.64
N GLN A 48 11.00 8.72 0.83
CA GLN A 48 10.62 10.11 0.51
C GLN A 48 10.24 10.25 -0.98
N GLN A 49 10.95 9.54 -1.87
CA GLN A 49 10.65 9.52 -3.30
C GLN A 49 9.23 9.00 -3.58
N TYR A 50 8.77 7.97 -2.84
CA TYR A 50 7.40 7.47 -2.95
C TYR A 50 6.39 8.56 -2.54
N ILE A 51 6.61 9.22 -1.40
CA ILE A 51 5.74 10.31 -0.92
C ILE A 51 5.66 11.45 -1.94
N ASP A 52 6.80 11.93 -2.44
CA ASP A 52 6.85 13.08 -3.35
C ASP A 52 6.16 12.78 -4.69
N LYS A 53 6.37 11.57 -5.21
CA LYS A 53 5.84 11.13 -6.51
C LYS A 53 4.37 10.77 -6.44
N HIS A 54 3.95 10.04 -5.40
CA HIS A 54 2.64 9.42 -5.34
C HIS A 54 1.65 10.15 -4.43
N LYS A 55 2.13 10.98 -3.50
CA LYS A 55 1.33 11.77 -2.55
C LYS A 55 0.18 10.94 -1.95
N PRO A 56 0.49 9.80 -1.31
CA PRO A 56 -0.52 8.85 -0.86
C PRO A 56 -1.46 9.48 0.16
N GLN A 57 -2.71 9.03 0.15
CA GLN A 57 -3.77 9.56 1.03
C GLN A 57 -4.51 8.42 1.72
N ALA A 58 -4.99 8.70 2.93
CA ALA A 58 -5.89 7.83 3.65
C ALA A 58 -7.13 7.49 2.79
N GLY A 59 -7.57 6.24 2.86
CA GLY A 59 -8.65 5.69 2.05
C GLY A 59 -8.20 5.10 0.72
N GLY A 60 -7.08 5.54 0.13
CA GLY A 60 -6.53 4.93 -1.09
C GLY A 60 -5.72 3.66 -0.83
N TYR A 61 -5.01 3.18 -1.84
CA TYR A 61 -4.24 1.94 -1.81
C TYR A 61 -2.76 2.18 -2.08
N TYR A 62 -1.91 1.61 -1.23
CA TYR A 62 -0.52 1.31 -1.57
C TYR A 62 -0.51 0.05 -2.45
N VAL A 63 0.17 0.10 -3.59
CA VAL A 63 0.18 -0.99 -4.58
C VAL A 63 1.63 -1.33 -4.93
N GLN A 64 1.98 -2.61 -4.88
CA GLN A 64 3.26 -3.14 -5.34
C GLN A 64 3.05 -4.15 -6.47
N TYR A 65 3.81 -3.99 -7.55
CA TYR A 65 3.79 -4.88 -8.72
C TYR A 65 4.82 -6.00 -8.57
N GLU A 66 4.70 -7.06 -9.37
CA GLU A 66 5.63 -8.21 -9.37
C GLU A 66 7.10 -7.83 -9.62
N ASP A 67 7.36 -6.73 -10.34
CA ASP A 67 8.70 -6.21 -10.61
C ASP A 67 9.25 -5.32 -9.48
N GLY A 68 8.51 -5.17 -8.38
CA GLY A 68 8.85 -4.32 -7.25
C GLY A 68 8.50 -2.85 -7.45
N TYR A 69 7.87 -2.46 -8.56
CA TYR A 69 7.39 -1.10 -8.74
C TYR A 69 6.27 -0.78 -7.73
N GLU A 70 6.35 0.39 -7.11
CA GLU A 70 5.38 0.86 -6.11
C GLU A 70 4.53 1.99 -6.70
N SER A 71 3.25 2.02 -6.33
CA SER A 71 2.32 3.07 -6.74
C SER A 71 1.28 3.35 -5.65
N PHE A 72 0.54 4.44 -5.85
CA PHE A 72 -0.68 4.76 -5.14
C PHE A 72 -1.86 4.69 -6.11
N SER A 73 -3.01 4.25 -5.63
CA SER A 73 -4.29 4.35 -6.36
C SER A 73 -5.38 4.89 -5.43
N PRO A 74 -6.18 5.87 -5.87
CA PRO A 74 -7.45 6.19 -5.21
C PRO A 74 -8.34 4.94 -5.08
N ALA A 75 -9.17 4.88 -4.03
CA ALA A 75 -10.02 3.72 -3.76
C ALA A 75 -11.01 3.40 -4.88
N ASP A 76 -11.71 4.41 -5.38
CA ASP A 76 -12.68 4.26 -6.47
C ASP A 76 -12.05 3.70 -7.74
N VAL A 77 -10.86 4.20 -8.10
CA VAL A 77 -10.08 3.70 -9.24
C VAL A 77 -9.58 2.28 -9.01
N PHE A 78 -9.09 1.97 -7.80
CA PHE A 78 -8.56 0.65 -7.48
C PHE A 78 -9.69 -0.40 -7.44
N GLU A 79 -10.73 -0.15 -6.66
CA GLU A 79 -11.83 -1.10 -6.40
C GLU A 79 -12.70 -1.35 -7.64
N SER A 80 -12.78 -0.40 -8.57
CA SER A 80 -13.47 -0.62 -9.86
C SER A 80 -12.63 -1.36 -10.90
N GLY A 81 -11.30 -1.32 -10.78
CA GLY A 81 -10.37 -1.88 -11.77
C GLY A 81 -9.78 -3.23 -11.38
N TYR A 82 -9.79 -3.60 -10.11
CA TYR A 82 -9.09 -4.75 -9.57
C TYR A 82 -9.99 -5.68 -8.78
N SER A 83 -9.81 -6.99 -8.99
CA SER A 83 -10.47 -8.04 -8.20
C SER A 83 -9.45 -8.71 -7.28
N ARG A 84 -9.83 -8.94 -6.01
CA ARG A 84 -9.00 -9.70 -5.07
C ARG A 84 -8.93 -11.18 -5.51
N ILE A 85 -7.75 -11.81 -5.38
CA ILE A 85 -7.50 -13.21 -5.76
C ILE A 85 -6.80 -14.01 -4.66
#